data_AF-A0AAV9PPH3-F1
#
_entry.id   AF-A0AAV9PPH3-F1
#
_cell.length_a   1.000
_cell.length_b   1.000
_cell.length_c   1.000
_cell.angle_alpha   90.00
_cell.angle_beta   90.00
_cell.angle_gamma   90.00
#
_symmetry.space_group_name_H-M   'P 1'
#
loop_
_entity.id
_entity.type
_entity.pdbx_description
1 polymer ?
#
loop_
_entity_poly.entity_id
_entity_poly.type
_entity_poly.pdbx_seq_one_letter_code
_entity_poly.pdbx_strand_id
1 'polypeptide(L)'
;VCRVLQDEVGLDFVELSGGTMEKVGHEWTTDTTIKREAFFLKFAAMIVPQLGKTAQERRTKVFITGGLRTASAMAMAMETVDAVGIARPAAQEPWIARDLLSGKVQGVVKPV
;
A
#
# COMPACT_ATOMS: atom_id res chain seq x y z
N VAL A 1 15.79 13.00 4.07
CA VAL A 1 14.53 13.05 3.27
C VAL A 1 13.30 12.84 4.15
N CYS A 2 13.04 11.66 4.73
CA CYS A 2 11.81 11.41 5.51
C CYS A 2 11.53 12.45 6.61
N ARG A 3 12.54 12.77 7.44
CA ARG A 3 12.41 13.80 8.49
C ARG A 3 12.17 15.20 7.94
N VAL A 4 12.83 15.57 6.84
CA VAL A 4 12.60 16.87 6.16
C VAL A 4 11.15 16.96 5.67
N LEU A 5 10.63 15.91 5.03
CA LEU A 5 9.25 15.86 4.54
C LEU A 5 8.21 16.02 5.66
N GLN A 6 8.47 15.45 6.83
CA GLN A 6 7.57 15.56 7.97
C GLN A 6 7.76 16.85 8.78
N ASP A 7 9.00 17.22 9.06
CA ASP A 7 9.33 18.20 10.09
C ASP A 7 9.49 19.62 9.52
N GLU A 8 9.94 19.75 8.26
CA GLU A 8 10.12 21.04 7.60
C GLU A 8 9.01 21.33 6.60
N VAL A 9 8.66 20.35 5.74
CA VAL A 9 7.59 20.51 4.74
C VAL A 9 6.21 20.35 5.36
N GLY A 10 6.07 19.46 6.35
CA GLY A 10 4.81 19.22 7.05
C GLY A 10 3.78 18.46 6.20
N LEU A 11 4.20 17.44 5.45
CA LEU A 11 3.26 16.62 4.66
C LEU A 11 2.28 15.86 5.55
N ASP A 12 1.00 15.87 5.18
CA ASP A 12 -0.05 15.10 5.86
C ASP A 12 0.12 13.59 5.65
N PHE A 13 0.50 13.18 4.44
CA PHE A 13 0.78 11.79 4.11
C PHE A 13 1.83 11.64 3.01
N VAL A 14 2.44 10.46 2.96
CA VAL A 14 3.27 9.99 1.85
C VAL A 14 2.74 8.65 1.37
N GLU A 15 2.66 8.48 0.06
CA GLU A 15 2.32 7.20 -0.55
C GLU A 15 3.59 6.48 -1.02
N LEU A 16 3.77 5.26 -0.55
CA LEU A 16 4.84 4.37 -0.99
C LEU A 16 4.29 3.42 -2.05
N SER A 17 4.78 3.59 -3.27
CA SER A 17 4.64 2.64 -4.35
C SER A 17 6.00 2.08 -4.75
N GLY A 18 6.02 1.03 -5.55
CA GLY A 18 7.28 0.62 -6.17
C GLY A 18 7.11 0.02 -7.56
N GLY A 19 8.24 -0.43 -8.09
CA GLY A 19 8.44 -0.74 -9.50
C GLY A 19 9.45 0.24 -10.08
N THR A 20 10.27 -0.22 -11.01
CA THR A 20 11.13 0.67 -11.79
C THR A 20 10.25 1.45 -12.75
N MET A 21 10.10 2.77 -12.57
CA MET A 21 9.48 3.66 -13.57
C MET A 21 10.16 3.55 -14.93
N GLU A 22 11.42 3.09 -14.94
CA GLU A 22 12.23 2.82 -16.14
C GLU A 22 11.78 1.58 -16.92
N LYS A 23 10.95 0.72 -16.33
CA LYS A 23 10.22 -0.33 -17.07
C LYS A 23 8.77 0.10 -17.16
N VAL A 24 8.39 0.63 -18.32
CA VAL A 24 7.02 1.02 -18.63
C VAL A 24 6.15 -0.23 -18.52
N GLY A 25 5.41 -0.31 -17.43
CA GLY A 25 4.68 -1.50 -17.05
C GLY A 25 5.05 -1.90 -15.65
N HIS A 26 4.12 -1.68 -14.71
CA HIS A 26 4.08 -2.41 -13.44
C HIS A 26 3.79 -3.91 -13.70
N GLU A 27 4.57 -4.50 -14.61
CA GLU A 27 4.51 -5.87 -15.04
C GLU A 27 5.06 -6.74 -13.92
N TRP A 28 4.25 -7.72 -13.55
CA TRP A 28 4.63 -8.73 -12.59
C TRP A 28 5.54 -9.73 -13.32
N THR A 29 6.84 -9.45 -13.35
CA THR A 29 7.80 -10.18 -14.21
C THR A 29 8.21 -11.56 -13.68
N THR A 30 7.84 -11.93 -12.45
CA THR A 30 8.09 -13.29 -11.93
C THR A 30 6.89 -13.84 -11.16
N ASP A 31 6.71 -15.16 -11.22
CA ASP A 31 5.69 -15.91 -10.45
C ASP A 31 5.73 -15.59 -8.96
N THR A 32 6.91 -15.29 -8.41
CA THR A 32 7.08 -14.93 -7.00
C THR A 32 6.55 -13.54 -6.67
N THR A 33 6.57 -12.61 -7.64
CA THR A 33 5.95 -11.29 -7.51
C THR A 33 4.43 -11.44 -7.63
N ILE A 34 3.93 -12.25 -8.57
CA ILE A 34 2.48 -12.52 -8.75
C ILE A 34 1.86 -13.15 -7.51
N LYS A 35 2.57 -14.09 -6.86
CA LYS A 35 2.08 -14.81 -5.67
C LYS A 35 2.14 -14.01 -4.37
N ARG A 36 2.84 -12.87 -4.34
CA ARG A 36 3.02 -12.07 -3.13
C ARG A 36 2.26 -10.76 -3.24
N GLU A 37 1.07 -10.74 -2.66
CA GLU A 37 0.42 -9.49 -2.29
C GLU A 37 1.38 -8.67 -1.41
N ALA A 38 1.34 -7.34 -1.54
CA ALA A 38 2.18 -6.46 -0.73
C ALA A 38 3.70 -6.64 -0.96
N PHE A 39 4.15 -6.88 -2.20
CA PHE A 39 5.58 -6.97 -2.55
C PHE A 39 6.42 -5.82 -1.95
N PHE A 40 5.86 -4.60 -1.93
CA PHE A 40 6.53 -3.41 -1.43
C PHE A 40 6.45 -3.19 0.08
N LEU A 41 5.75 -4.06 0.82
CA LEU A 41 5.58 -3.92 2.27
C LEU A 41 6.92 -4.00 3.01
N LYS A 42 7.86 -4.81 2.53
CA LYS A 42 9.23 -4.85 3.07
C LYS A 42 9.95 -3.51 2.97
N PHE A 43 9.70 -2.76 1.90
CA PHE A 43 10.28 -1.44 1.72
C PHE A 43 9.60 -0.42 2.63
N ALA A 44 8.28 -0.47 2.73
CA ALA A 44 7.54 0.35 3.69
C ALA A 44 8.01 0.14 5.13
N ALA A 45 8.27 -1.10 5.53
CA ALA A 45 8.80 -1.44 6.86
C ALA A 45 10.17 -0.81 7.17
N MET A 46 10.98 -0.47 6.16
CA MET A 46 12.24 0.25 6.35
C MET A 46 12.05 1.77 6.48
N ILE A 47 11.05 2.33 5.80
CA ILE A 47 10.78 3.77 5.75
C ILE A 47 9.97 4.25 6.96
N VAL A 48 8.92 3.52 7.32
CA VAL A 48 7.96 3.92 8.38
C VAL A 48 8.68 4.31 9.69
N PRO A 49 9.68 3.55 10.19
CA PRO A 49 10.39 3.92 11.41
C PRO A 49 11.19 5.23 11.32
N GLN A 50 11.55 5.67 10.10
CA GLN A 50 12.31 6.91 9.87
C GLN A 50 11.43 8.15 10.04
N LEU A 51 10.12 8.03 9.82
CA LEU A 51 9.13 9.09 10.06
C LEU A 51 8.74 9.17 11.55
N GLY A 52 8.96 8.11 12.31
CA GLY A 52 8.68 8.01 13.74
C GLY A 52 8.51 6.54 14.12
N LYS A 53 8.87 6.16 15.34
CA LYS A 53 8.74 4.76 15.78
C LYS A 53 7.31 4.45 16.21
N THR A 54 6.64 5.44 16.79
CA THR A 54 5.25 5.34 17.24
C THR A 54 4.31 6.10 16.30
N ALA A 55 3.01 5.79 16.38
CA ALA A 55 1.99 6.52 15.63
C ALA A 55 1.87 7.99 16.07
N GLN A 56 2.24 8.30 17.32
CA GLN A 56 2.23 9.65 17.87
C GLN A 56 3.43 10.49 17.37
N GLU A 57 4.59 9.85 17.16
CA GLU A 57 5.77 10.50 16.59
C GLU A 57 5.63 10.71 15.07
N ARG A 58 4.85 9.87 14.38
CA ARG A 58 4.53 10.02 12.96
C ARG A 58 3.42 11.04 12.75
N ARG A 59 3.83 12.28 12.45
CA ARG A 59 2.91 13.34 11.99
C ARG A 59 2.46 13.11 10.55
N THR A 60 3.34 12.58 9.70
CA THR A 60 3.02 12.21 8.33
C THR A 60 2.54 10.77 8.27
N LYS A 61 1.33 10.56 7.72
CA LYS A 61 0.76 9.23 7.50
C LYS A 61 1.43 8.50 6.35
N VAL A 62 1.54 7.18 6.44
CA VAL A 62 2.17 6.36 5.41
C VAL A 62 1.13 5.48 4.73
N PHE A 63 1.04 5.60 3.41
CA PHE A 63 0.14 4.84 2.58
C PHE A 63 0.95 3.87 1.74
N ILE A 64 0.38 2.72 1.38
CA ILE A 64 1.02 1.78 0.45
C ILE A 64 0.09 1.38 -0.69
N THR A 65 0.61 1.40 -1.92
CA THR A 65 -0.07 0.86 -3.10
C THR A 65 0.83 -0.15 -3.79
N GLY A 66 0.35 -1.38 -3.98
CA GLY A 66 1.26 -2.46 -4.40
C GLY A 66 0.62 -3.81 -4.68
N GLY A 67 -0.56 -3.83 -5.30
CA GLY A 67 -1.18 -5.09 -5.74
C GLY A 67 -1.79 -5.93 -4.61
N LEU A 68 -2.23 -5.28 -3.54
CA LEU A 68 -3.09 -5.89 -2.51
C LEU A 68 -4.48 -6.20 -3.11
N ARG A 69 -4.95 -7.43 -2.95
CA ARG A 69 -6.17 -7.98 -3.55
C ARG A 69 -7.13 -8.55 -2.50
N THR A 70 -6.63 -9.07 -1.38
CA THR A 70 -7.44 -9.68 -0.31
C THR A 70 -7.57 -8.79 0.92
N ALA A 71 -8.71 -8.90 1.63
CA ALA A 71 -8.94 -8.18 2.88
C ALA A 71 -7.89 -8.53 3.95
N SER A 72 -7.49 -9.80 4.04
CA SER A 72 -6.48 -10.27 5.00
C SER A 72 -5.10 -9.67 4.72
N ALA A 73 -4.67 -9.61 3.46
CA ALA A 73 -3.40 -8.98 3.11
C ALA A 73 -3.43 -7.46 3.35
N MET A 74 -4.57 -6.80 3.08
CA MET A 74 -4.73 -5.38 3.38
C MET A 74 -4.63 -5.12 4.89
N ALA A 75 -5.33 -5.92 5.71
CA ALA A 75 -5.26 -5.83 7.17
C ALA A 75 -3.83 -6.07 7.70
N MET A 76 -3.13 -7.08 7.17
CA MET A 76 -1.73 -7.35 7.53
C MET A 76 -0.81 -6.18 7.14
N ALA A 77 -1.01 -5.56 5.98
CA ALA A 77 -0.22 -4.40 5.59
C ALA A 77 -0.42 -3.20 6.53
N MET A 78 -1.63 -3.02 7.06
CA MET A 78 -1.95 -1.95 8.02
C MET A 78 -1.27 -2.12 9.39
N GLU A 79 -0.67 -3.27 9.68
CA GLU A 79 0.23 -3.39 10.85
C GLU A 79 1.53 -2.58 10.68
N THR A 80 1.90 -2.27 9.43
CA THR A 80 3.11 -1.51 9.08
C THR A 80 2.79 -0.08 8.65
N VAL A 81 1.70 0.14 7.92
CA VAL A 81 1.34 1.44 7.33
C VAL A 81 -0.03 1.92 7.81
N ASP A 82 -0.33 3.21 7.64
CA ASP A 82 -1.60 3.79 8.10
C ASP A 82 -2.76 3.53 7.13
N ALA A 83 -2.50 3.34 5.84
CA ALA A 83 -3.53 3.08 4.84
C ALA A 83 -3.04 2.27 3.63
N VAL A 84 -3.99 1.63 2.95
CA VAL A 84 -3.75 0.86 1.72
C VAL A 84 -4.48 1.53 0.55
N GLY A 85 -3.73 1.83 -0.51
CA GLY A 85 -4.28 2.25 -1.80
C GLY A 85 -4.65 1.06 -2.69
N ILE A 86 -5.81 1.18 -3.35
CA ILE A 86 -6.33 0.19 -4.29
C ILE A 86 -6.61 0.85 -5.65
N ALA A 87 -5.72 0.64 -6.62
CA ALA A 87 -5.86 1.22 -7.96
C ALA A 87 -6.65 0.31 -8.92
N ARG A 88 -5.97 -0.63 -9.58
CA ARG A 88 -6.58 -1.59 -10.53
C ARG A 88 -7.86 -2.29 -10.01
N PRO A 89 -7.93 -2.76 -8.76
CA PRO A 89 -9.18 -3.35 -8.27
C PRO A 89 -10.34 -2.37 -8.20
N ALA A 90 -10.12 -1.13 -7.75
CA ALA A 90 -11.18 -0.13 -7.67
C ALA A 90 -11.66 0.31 -9.07
N ALA A 91 -10.78 0.28 -10.08
CA ALA A 91 -11.17 0.54 -11.47
C ALA A 91 -12.06 -0.57 -12.04
N GLN A 92 -11.80 -1.83 -11.70
CA GLN A 92 -12.60 -2.98 -12.15
C GLN A 92 -13.89 -3.15 -11.35
N GLU A 93 -13.84 -2.85 -10.04
CA GLU A 93 -14.90 -3.06 -9.07
C GLU A 93 -15.11 -1.77 -8.27
N PRO A 94 -15.89 -0.79 -8.79
CA PRO A 94 -16.06 0.53 -8.16
C PRO A 94 -16.60 0.49 -6.72
N TRP A 95 -17.29 -0.59 -6.36
CA TRP A 95 -17.88 -0.80 -5.03
C TRP A 95 -17.00 -1.61 -4.08
N ILE A 96 -15.77 -1.96 -4.48
CA ILE A 96 -14.94 -2.91 -3.73
C ILE A 96 -14.71 -2.48 -2.29
N ALA A 97 -14.48 -1.19 -2.03
CA ALA A 97 -14.26 -0.70 -0.67
C ALA A 97 -15.47 -0.99 0.23
N ARG A 98 -16.70 -0.68 -0.24
CA ARG A 98 -17.94 -0.98 0.47
C ARG A 98 -18.12 -2.48 0.67
N ASP A 99 -17.88 -3.27 -0.37
CA ASP A 99 -18.13 -4.71 -0.36
C ASP A 99 -17.11 -5.45 0.55
N LEU A 100 -15.86 -4.98 0.64
CA LEU A 100 -14.87 -5.45 1.61
C LEU A 100 -15.26 -5.07 3.04
N LEU A 101 -15.62 -3.80 3.28
CA LEU A 101 -15.98 -3.30 4.62
C LEU A 101 -17.25 -3.95 5.18
N SER A 102 -18.20 -4.31 4.32
CA SER A 102 -19.42 -5.03 4.71
C SER A 102 -19.21 -6.54 4.90
N GLY A 103 -18.02 -7.06 4.57
CA GLY A 103 -17.72 -8.50 4.58
C GLY A 103 -18.40 -9.30 3.46
N LYS A 104 -19.08 -8.63 2.52
CA LYS A 104 -19.73 -9.26 1.36
C LYS A 104 -18.72 -10.00 0.47
N VAL A 105 -17.50 -9.47 0.36
CA VAL A 105 -16.38 -10.12 -0.33
C VAL A 105 -15.13 -10.11 0.55
N GLN A 106 -14.24 -11.06 0.34
CA GLN A 106 -12.96 -11.17 1.07
C GLN A 106 -11.74 -10.77 0.20
N GLY A 107 -11.98 -10.41 -1.04
CA GLY A 107 -10.96 -9.98 -1.98
C GLY A 107 -11.57 -9.62 -3.33
N VAL A 108 -10.73 -9.04 -4.17
CA VAL A 108 -11.11 -8.59 -5.51
C VAL A 108 -11.08 -9.74 -6.50
N VAL A 109 -11.85 -9.60 -7.58
CA VAL A 109 -11.82 -10.54 -8.69
C VAL A 109 -10.43 -10.49 -9.35
N LYS A 110 -9.86 -11.68 -9.63
CA LYS A 110 -8.58 -11.75 -10.35
C LYS A 110 -8.77 -11.15 -11.74
N PRO A 111 -7.84 -10.30 -12.22
CA PRO A 111 -7.89 -9.85 -13.60
C PRO A 111 -7.93 -11.07 -14.52
N VAL A 112 -8.89 -11.09 -15.45
CA VAL A 112 -8.85 -11.95 -16.64
C VAL A 112 -7.70 -11.51 -17.55
#